data_AF-A0A9E5TUJ5-F1
#
_entry.id   AF-A0A9E5TUJ5-F1
#
_cell.length_a   1.000
_cell.length_b   1.000
_cell.length_c   1.000
_cell.angle_alpha   90.00
_cell.angle_beta   90.00
_cell.angle_gamma   90.00
#
_symmetry.space_group_name_H-M   'P 1'
#
loop_
_entity.id
_entity.type
_entity.pdbx_description
1 polymer ?
#
loop_
_entity_poly.entity_id
_entity_poly.type
_entity_poly.pdbx_seq_one_letter_code
_entity_poly.pdbx_strand_id
1 'polypeptide(L)' 'LMPVLSRMERTGTLVDGALLESHGRELAQRMQSITEEAWTLAGEEFNLDSPKQLQAILFEKLELPVLKKTPK' A
#
# COMPACT_ATOMS: atom_id res chain seq x y z
N LEU A 1 9.13 15.93 31.18
CA LEU A 1 8.64 15.44 29.88
C LEU A 1 7.41 14.53 30.03
N MET A 2 7.46 13.48 30.86
CA MET A 2 6.31 12.62 31.22
C MET A 2 4.95 13.34 31.46
N PRO A 3 4.85 14.37 32.33
CA PRO A 3 3.57 15.04 32.59
C PRO A 3 3.05 15.86 31.40
N VAL A 4 3.93 16.28 30.48
CA VAL A 4 3.56 17.01 29.26
C VAL A 4 2.97 16.06 28.23
N LEU A 5 3.61 14.91 28.00
CA LEU A 5 3.10 13.88 27.08
C LEU A 5 1.73 13.35 27.54
N SER A 6 1.58 13.06 28.84
CA SER A 6 0.31 12.60 29.40
C SER A 6 -0.82 13.62 29.20
N ARG A 7 -0.52 14.92 29.25
CA ARG A 7 -1.52 15.98 28.99
C ARG A 7 -1.87 16.06 27.50
N MET A 8 -0.88 15.95 26.62
CA MET A 8 -1.10 15.98 25.16
C MET A 8 -1.95 14.80 24.70
N GLU A 9 -1.64 13.59 25.16
CA GLU A 9 -2.38 12.37 24.82
C GLU A 9 -3.84 12.43 25.28
N ARG A 10 -4.10 12.91 26.50
CA ARG A 10 -5.47 13.07 27.02
C ARG A 10 -6.28 14.15 26.30
N THR A 11 -5.59 15.15 25.74
CA THR A 11 -6.24 16.21 24.95
C THR A 11 -6.60 15.68 23.56
N GLY A 12 -5.74 14.83 23.00
CA GLY A 12 -5.93 14.23 21.69
C GLY A 12 -5.86 15.25 20.55
N THR A 13 -6.27 14.79 19.37
CA THR A 13 -6.35 15.61 18.17
C THR A 13 -7.75 15.46 17.57
N LEU A 14 -8.38 16.58 17.21
CA LEU A 14 -9.64 16.55 16.49
C LEU A 14 -9.41 16.08 15.05
N VAL A 15 -10.15 15.07 14.62
CA VAL A 15 -10.06 14.48 13.29
C VAL A 15 -11.44 14.45 12.66
N ASP A 16 -11.51 14.82 11.39
CA ASP A 16 -12.73 14.71 10.59
C ASP A 16 -12.88 13.27 10.06
N GLY A 17 -13.76 12.51 10.71
CA GLY A 17 -14.03 11.12 10.33
C GLY A 17 -14.67 10.99 8.94
N ALA A 18 -15.56 11.90 8.55
CA ALA A 18 -16.23 11.84 7.26
C ALA A 18 -15.26 12.12 6.11
N LEU A 19 -14.35 13.08 6.30
CA LEU A 19 -13.28 13.34 5.35
C LEU A 19 -12.36 12.12 5.20
N LEU A 20 -11.93 11.52 6.31
CA LEU A 20 -11.08 10.32 6.28
C LEU A 20 -11.76 9.14 5.59
N GLU A 21 -13.06 8.92 5.84
CA GLU A 21 -13.81 7.88 5.13
C GLU A 21 -13.87 8.13 3.63
N SER A 22 -14.13 9.37 3.21
CA SER A 22 -14.19 9.73 1.78
C SER A 22 -12.83 9.49 1.10
N HIS A 23 -11.74 9.89 1.75
CA HIS A 23 -10.38 9.65 1.28
C HIS A 23 -10.06 8.16 1.23
N GLY A 24 -10.47 7.39 2.23
CA GLY A 24 -10.29 5.94 2.26
C GLY A 24 -10.98 5.25 1.09
N ARG A 25 -12.21 5.65 0.74
CA ARG A 25 -12.94 5.12 -0.42
C ARG A 25 -12.25 5.48 -1.74
N GLU A 26 -11.79 6.71 -1.89
CA GLU A 26 -11.06 7.13 -3.09
C GLU A 26 -9.77 6.32 -3.28
N LEU A 27 -9.00 6.12 -2.19
CA LEU A 27 -7.78 5.31 -2.23
C LEU A 27 -8.09 3.85 -2.59
N ALA A 28 -9.14 3.26 -2.01
CA ALA A 28 -9.54 1.90 -2.32
C ALA A 28 -9.91 1.73 -3.80
N GLN A 29 -10.66 2.69 -4.38
CA GLN A 29 -11.01 2.66 -5.79
C GLN A 29 -9.77 2.77 -6.69
N ARG A 30 -8.82 3.66 -6.36
CA ARG A 30 -7.56 3.80 -7.10
C ARG A 30 -6.69 2.54 -6.98
N MET A 31 -6.65 1.91 -5.81
CA MET A 31 -5.92 0.65 -5.62
C MET A 31 -6.51 -0.45 -6.50
N GLN A 32 -7.84 -0.55 -6.58
CA GLN A 32 -8.49 -1.52 -7.44
C GLN A 32 -8.14 -1.29 -8.92
N SER A 33 -8.24 -0.06 -9.42
CA SER A 33 -7.92 0.22 -10.83
C SER A 33 -6.46 -0.10 -11.18
N ILE A 34 -5.51 0.23 -10.28
CA ILE A 34 -4.09 -0.08 -10.48
C ILE A 34 -3.85 -1.59 -10.44
N THR A 35 -4.57 -2.32 -9.57
CA THR A 35 -4.45 -3.77 -9.45
C THR A 35 -4.92 -4.47 -10.72
N GLU A 36 -6.06 -4.05 -11.27
CA GLU A 36 -6.58 -4.59 -12.54
C GLU A 36 -5.64 -4.30 -13.71
N GLU A 37 -5.04 -3.10 -13.77
CA GLU A 37 -4.03 -2.76 -14.75
C GLU A 37 -2.78 -3.65 -14.60
N ALA A 38 -2.30 -3.86 -13.37
CA ALA A 38 -1.16 -4.72 -13.10
C ALA A 38 -1.42 -6.18 -13.52
N TRP A 39 -2.60 -6.74 -13.21
CA TRP A 39 -2.98 -8.08 -13.66
C TRP A 39 -3.10 -8.18 -15.18
N THR A 40 -3.62 -7.14 -15.84
CA THR A 40 -3.70 -7.08 -17.31
C THR A 40 -2.31 -7.09 -17.93
N LEU A 41 -1.37 -6.32 -17.38
CA LEU A 41 0.01 -6.26 -17.86
C LEU A 41 0.79 -7.55 -17.58
N ALA A 42 0.54 -8.22 -16.45
CA ALA A 42 1.17 -9.48 -16.08
C ALA A 42 0.54 -10.70 -16.78
N GLY A 43 -0.70 -10.58 -17.26
CA GLY A 43 -1.48 -11.66 -17.88
C GLY A 43 -2.01 -12.70 -16.88
N GLU A 44 -1.90 -12.46 -15.58
CA GLU A 44 -2.46 -13.31 -14.53
C GLU A 44 -2.78 -12.52 -13.25
N GLU A 45 -3.70 -13.06 -12.45
CA GLU A 45 -3.99 -12.55 -11.12
C GLU A 45 -2.96 -13.05 -10.12
N PHE A 46 -2.41 -12.12 -9.32
CA PHE A 46 -1.48 -12.42 -8.24
C PHE A 46 -1.65 -11.44 -7.07
N ASN A 47 -1.13 -11.84 -5.92
CA ASN A 47 -1.15 -11.03 -4.70
C ASN A 47 0.01 -10.03 -4.69
N LEU A 48 -0.34 -8.73 -4.80
CA LEU A 48 0.56 -7.58 -4.74
C LEU A 48 1.21 -7.39 -3.34
N ASP A 49 0.64 -7.95 -2.29
CA ASP A 49 1.23 -7.91 -0.95
C ASP A 49 2.23 -9.05 -0.72
N SER A 50 2.37 -9.99 -1.67
CA SER A 50 3.30 -11.10 -1.58
C SER A 50 4.58 -10.81 -2.35
N PRO A 51 5.71 -10.53 -1.67
CA PRO A 51 6.98 -10.27 -2.34
C PRO A 51 7.43 -11.45 -3.22
N LYS A 52 7.06 -12.67 -2.83
CA LYS A 52 7.40 -13.90 -3.59
C LYS A 52 6.65 -13.96 -4.93
N GLN A 53 5.36 -13.63 -4.94
CA GLN A 53 4.59 -13.64 -6.19
C GLN A 53 5.02 -12.50 -7.10
N LEU A 54 5.22 -11.29 -6.56
CA LEU A 54 5.80 -10.17 -7.32
C LEU A 54 7.16 -10.51 -7.93
N GLN A 55 8.04 -11.18 -7.18
CA GLN A 55 9.35 -11.58 -7.68
C GLN A 55 9.22 -12.54 -8.87
N ALA A 56 8.31 -13.50 -8.80
CA ALA A 56 8.04 -14.42 -9.91
C ALA A 56 7.50 -13.68 -11.14
N ILE A 57 6.52 -12.79 -10.97
CA ILE A 57 5.97 -12.02 -12.10
C ILE A 57 7.02 -11.14 -12.76
N LEU A 58 7.73 -10.33 -11.97
CA LEU A 58 8.65 -9.31 -12.50
C LEU A 58 9.91 -9.93 -13.13
N PHE A 59 10.48 -10.97 -12.52
CA PHE A 59 11.80 -11.48 -12.91
C PHE A 59 11.75 -12.83 -13.62
N GLU A 60 10.76 -13.68 -13.35
CA GLU A 60 10.62 -14.97 -14.03
C GLU A 60 9.77 -14.84 -15.29
N LYS A 61 8.60 -14.17 -15.20
CA LYS A 61 7.70 -14.02 -16.35
C LYS A 61 8.04 -12.84 -17.26
N LEU A 62 8.22 -11.65 -16.68
CA LEU A 62 8.51 -10.43 -17.45
C LEU A 62 10.01 -10.25 -17.73
N GLU A 63 10.85 -11.15 -17.20
CA GLU A 63 12.32 -11.19 -17.39
C GLU A 63 13.01 -9.83 -17.17
N LEU A 64 12.46 -9.01 -16.28
CA LEU A 64 13.02 -7.68 -16.02
C LEU A 64 14.37 -7.78 -15.31
N PRO A 65 15.30 -6.84 -15.53
CA PRO A 65 16.56 -6.83 -14.81
C PRO A 65 16.36 -6.50 -13.32
N VAL A 66 17.05 -7.24 -12.43
CA VAL A 66 17.06 -6.95 -10.99
C VAL A 66 17.94 -5.72 -10.72
N LEU A 67 17.32 -4.54 -10.64
CA LEU A 67 18.04 -3.27 -10.46
C LEU A 67 18.46 -3.00 -9.01
N LYS A 68 17.63 -3.37 -8.03
CA LYS A 68 17.91 -3.13 -6.61
C LYS A 68 17.09 -4.08 -5.73
N LYS A 69 17.72 -4.68 -4.72
CA LYS A 69 17.02 -5.47 -3.70
C LYS A 69 16.47 -4.55 -2.63
N THR A 70 15.18 -4.67 -2.31
CA THR A 70 14.61 -4.04 -1.12
C THR A 70 15.18 -4.76 0.11
N PRO A 71 15.81 -4.04 1.06
CA PRO A 71 16.30 -4.65 2.30
C PRO A 71 15.14 -5.24 3.11
N LYS A 72 15.44 -6.30 3.87
CA LYS A 72 14.50 -7.05 4.71
C LYS A 72 13.91 -6.21 5.84
#